data_AF-A0A1F6BDT3-F1
#
_entry.id   AF-A0A1F6BDT3-F1
#
_cell.length_a   1.000
_cell.length_b   1.000
_cell.length_c   1.000
_cell.angle_alpha   90.00
_cell.angle_beta   90.00
_cell.angle_gamma   90.00
#
_symmetry.space_group_name_H-M   'P 1'
#
loop_
_entity.id
_entity.type
_entity.pdbx_description
1 polymer ?
#
loop_
_entity_poly.entity_id
_entity_poly.type
_entity_poly.pdbx_seq_one_letter_code
_entity_poly.pdbx_strand_id
1 'polypeptide(L)'
;MTDKSPNNQNNQDAIFEENLPPEIISVSPEDNELNVSLNSVITITFNRNFRPNEIAFSMAPQTESKVEVTDNILTVTPLNLQAGMKYTYIIKYAVRANPSRTYSFTTEGPLQEFPDTRDEEAVKRENEFQLANHPDVFLANQTPYSSPSFEVTAEFDDTLSNPHFIFTVFLKTKMGRADFNTWAFSLGLTEEKLNQLSIDYR
;
A
#
# COMPACT_ATOMS: atom_id res chain seq x y z
N MET A 1 69.85 31.02 1.07
CA MET A 1 69.02 30.11 1.90
C MET A 1 67.62 30.70 1.83
N THR A 2 66.75 30.24 0.91
CA THR A 2 65.73 29.19 1.15
C THR A 2 65.00 29.42 2.49
N ASP A 3 63.67 29.51 2.59
CA ASP A 3 62.57 29.08 1.72
C ASP A 3 61.29 29.80 2.17
N LYS A 4 60.34 29.86 1.24
CA LYS A 4 58.95 30.30 1.34
C LYS A 4 58.20 29.57 2.46
N SER A 5 57.18 30.21 3.01
CA SER A 5 55.84 29.61 2.97
C SER A 5 54.75 30.68 3.10
N PRO A 6 53.90 30.83 2.07
CA PRO A 6 52.72 31.68 2.11
C PRO A 6 51.59 31.01 2.90
N ASN A 7 50.76 31.89 3.46
CA ASN A 7 49.52 31.66 4.18
C ASN A 7 48.61 30.63 3.45
N ASN A 8 48.46 29.43 4.00
CA ASN A 8 47.44 28.47 3.54
C ASN A 8 46.13 28.72 4.29
N GLN A 9 45.36 29.71 3.83
CA GLN A 9 43.96 29.92 4.24
C GLN A 9 42.95 29.28 3.28
N ASN A 10 43.37 28.44 2.33
CA ASN A 10 42.47 27.89 1.29
C ASN A 10 42.06 26.43 1.49
N ASN A 11 42.29 25.85 2.67
CA ASN A 11 41.96 24.43 2.93
C ASN A 11 40.80 24.22 3.90
N GLN A 12 40.00 25.24 4.24
CA GLN A 12 38.81 25.05 5.08
C GLN A 12 37.49 25.01 4.31
N ASP A 13 37.43 25.55 3.09
CA ASP A 13 36.19 25.51 2.29
C ASP A 13 36.03 24.18 1.52
N ALA A 14 37.11 23.43 1.30
CA ALA A 14 37.08 22.15 0.58
C ALA A 14 36.72 20.93 1.46
N ILE A 15 36.68 21.08 2.80
CA ILE A 15 36.42 19.96 3.73
C ILE A 15 34.93 19.81 4.11
N PHE A 16 34.05 20.72 3.64
CA PHE A 16 32.62 20.68 3.96
C PHE A 16 31.74 20.09 2.85
N GLU A 17 32.23 19.95 1.61
CA GLU A 17 31.44 19.40 0.50
C GLU A 17 31.34 17.86 0.52
N GLU A 18 32.32 17.15 1.09
CA GLU A 18 32.31 15.67 1.10
C GLU A 18 31.31 15.05 2.10
N ASN A 19 30.64 15.85 2.93
CA ASN A 19 29.72 15.33 3.97
C ASN A 19 28.24 15.64 3.72
N LEU A 20 27.92 16.33 2.62
CA LEU A 20 26.53 16.56 2.21
C LEU A 20 26.06 15.43 1.27
N PRO A 21 24.86 14.86 1.47
CA PRO A 21 24.32 13.88 0.54
C PRO A 21 24.19 14.47 -0.86
N PRO A 22 24.34 13.68 -1.93
CA PRO A 22 24.09 14.17 -3.28
C PRO A 22 22.60 14.56 -3.40
N GLU A 23 22.34 15.74 -3.94
CA GLU A 23 20.98 16.26 -4.10
C GLU A 23 20.44 15.83 -5.46
N ILE A 24 19.16 15.43 -5.51
CA ILE A 24 18.50 15.08 -6.76
C ILE A 24 18.11 16.36 -7.50
N ILE A 25 18.62 16.53 -8.71
CA ILE A 25 18.29 17.63 -9.63
C ILE A 25 17.03 17.29 -10.44
N SER A 26 16.97 16.08 -10.97
CA SER A 26 15.89 15.64 -11.84
C SER A 26 15.69 14.14 -11.80
N VAL A 27 14.46 13.73 -12.07
CA VAL A 27 14.05 12.34 -12.24
C VAL A 27 13.28 12.18 -13.53
N SER A 28 13.44 11.04 -14.19
CA SER A 28 12.65 10.61 -15.34
C SER A 28 12.34 9.13 -15.14
N PRO A 29 11.08 8.67 -15.19
CA PRO A 29 9.86 9.46 -15.26
C PRO A 29 9.73 10.51 -14.16
N GLU A 30 9.02 11.61 -14.44
CA GLU A 30 8.70 12.65 -13.47
C GLU A 30 7.80 12.11 -12.35
N ASP A 31 7.76 12.80 -11.20
CA ASP A 31 6.91 12.37 -10.10
C ASP A 31 5.42 12.44 -10.46
N ASN A 32 4.73 11.33 -10.24
CA ASN A 32 3.35 11.05 -10.62
C ASN A 32 3.09 11.09 -12.13
N GLU A 33 4.10 10.92 -12.97
CA GLU A 33 3.93 10.84 -14.42
C GLU A 33 3.01 9.67 -14.79
N LEU A 34 2.11 9.91 -15.76
CA LEU A 34 1.12 8.95 -16.23
C LEU A 34 1.44 8.49 -17.65
N ASN A 35 0.94 7.31 -18.02
CA ASN A 35 1.14 6.71 -19.35
C ASN A 35 2.62 6.50 -19.70
N VAL A 36 3.44 6.14 -18.71
CA VAL A 36 4.85 5.82 -18.91
C VAL A 36 5.00 4.51 -19.69
N SER A 37 5.89 4.47 -20.68
CA SER A 37 6.07 3.26 -21.48
C SER A 37 6.54 2.06 -20.65
N LEU A 38 6.13 0.85 -21.03
CA LEU A 38 6.55 -0.40 -20.39
C LEU A 38 8.06 -0.70 -20.51
N ASN A 39 8.73 -0.02 -21.44
CA ASN A 39 10.19 -0.12 -21.62
C ASN A 39 10.94 1.10 -21.05
N SER A 40 10.27 1.93 -20.26
CA SER A 40 10.87 3.13 -19.70
C SER A 40 12.00 2.81 -18.75
N VAL A 41 13.04 3.64 -18.83
CA VAL A 41 14.21 3.62 -17.95
C VAL A 41 14.03 4.72 -16.90
N ILE A 42 14.30 4.39 -15.64
CA ILE A 42 14.33 5.36 -14.56
C ILE A 42 15.73 5.98 -14.52
N THR A 43 15.80 7.30 -14.65
CA THR A 43 17.04 8.08 -14.60
C THR A 43 16.93 9.12 -13.51
N ILE A 44 17.91 9.16 -12.61
CA ILE A 44 18.00 10.12 -11.52
C ILE A 44 19.33 10.84 -11.63
N THR A 45 19.26 12.16 -11.80
CA THR A 45 20.44 13.02 -11.93
C THR A 45 20.69 13.72 -10.60
N PHE A 46 21.91 13.64 -10.12
CA PHE A 46 22.36 14.28 -8.90
C PHE A 46 23.22 15.53 -9.17
N ASN A 47 23.33 16.41 -8.19
CA ASN A 47 24.16 17.62 -8.27
C ASN A 47 25.67 17.35 -8.27
N ARG A 48 26.09 16.16 -7.84
CA ARG A 48 27.49 15.73 -7.84
C ARG A 48 27.60 14.23 -8.11
N ASN A 49 28.81 13.82 -8.50
CA ASN A 49 29.16 12.40 -8.56
C ASN A 49 29.06 11.76 -7.17
N PHE A 50 28.68 10.49 -7.14
CA PHE A 50 28.52 9.73 -5.90
C PHE A 50 29.02 8.29 -6.10
N ARG A 51 29.39 7.64 -5.00
CA ARG A 51 29.78 6.24 -5.00
C ARG A 51 28.52 5.36 -4.94
N PRO A 52 28.51 4.19 -5.58
CA PRO A 52 27.34 3.30 -5.57
C PRO A 52 26.82 2.90 -4.19
N ASN A 53 27.64 2.96 -3.14
CA ASN A 53 27.25 2.63 -1.77
C ASN A 53 26.66 3.82 -0.98
N GLU A 54 26.64 5.04 -1.54
CA GLU A 54 26.02 6.21 -0.91
C GLU A 54 24.50 6.22 -1.05
N ILE A 55 23.98 5.52 -2.08
CA ILE A 55 22.57 5.53 -2.47
C ILE A 55 22.05 4.10 -2.61
N ALA A 56 20.88 3.83 -2.05
CA ALA A 56 20.14 2.61 -2.26
C ALA A 56 18.80 2.91 -2.96
N PHE A 57 18.44 2.05 -3.90
CA PHE A 57 17.18 2.10 -4.64
C PHE A 57 16.28 0.95 -4.21
N SER A 58 15.00 1.22 -4.04
CA SER A 58 13.97 0.19 -3.82
C SER A 58 12.69 0.58 -4.53
N MET A 59 11.96 -0.38 -5.10
CA MET A 59 10.73 -0.13 -5.85
C MET A 59 9.62 -1.10 -5.45
N ALA A 60 8.40 -0.59 -5.45
CA ALA A 60 7.15 -1.29 -5.20
C ALA A 60 6.20 -1.08 -6.40
N PRO A 61 5.49 -2.11 -6.88
CA PRO A 61 5.66 -3.53 -6.51
C PRO A 61 7.09 -4.01 -6.75
N GLN A 62 7.49 -5.08 -6.07
CA GLN A 62 8.85 -5.63 -6.24
C GLN A 62 9.04 -6.03 -7.69
N THR A 63 10.00 -5.39 -8.35
CA THR A 63 10.26 -5.55 -9.78
C THR A 63 11.74 -5.74 -9.97
N GLU A 64 12.11 -6.82 -10.64
CA GLU A 64 13.51 -7.07 -10.99
C GLU A 64 14.02 -5.91 -11.86
N SER A 65 15.17 -5.35 -11.51
CA SER A 65 15.70 -4.16 -12.19
C SER A 65 17.21 -4.23 -12.30
N LYS A 66 17.74 -3.78 -13.45
CA LYS A 66 19.18 -3.56 -13.61
C LYS A 66 19.53 -2.16 -13.11
N VAL A 67 20.55 -2.03 -12.28
CA VAL A 67 20.99 -0.74 -11.72
C VAL A 67 22.41 -0.44 -12.19
N GLU A 68 22.62 0.75 -12.72
CA GLU A 68 23.90 1.25 -13.22
C GLU A 68 24.14 2.67 -12.70
N VAL A 69 25.38 2.98 -12.35
CA VAL A 69 25.80 4.32 -11.93
C VAL A 69 26.89 4.79 -12.89
N THR A 70 26.68 5.94 -13.51
CA THR A 70 27.67 6.62 -14.34
C THR A 70 27.75 8.08 -13.90
N ASP A 71 28.91 8.48 -13.38
CA ASP A 71 29.16 9.82 -12.83
C ASP A 71 28.14 10.25 -11.76
N ASN A 72 27.28 11.22 -12.07
CA ASN A 72 26.23 11.75 -11.21
C ASN A 72 24.84 11.22 -11.59
N ILE A 73 24.75 10.15 -12.38
CA ILE A 73 23.50 9.59 -12.87
C ILE A 73 23.33 8.16 -12.37
N LEU A 74 22.18 7.91 -11.72
CA LEU A 74 21.68 6.57 -11.42
C LEU A 74 20.68 6.18 -12.51
N THR A 75 20.96 5.08 -13.19
CA THR A 75 20.09 4.49 -14.21
C THR A 75 19.54 3.17 -13.69
N VAL A 76 18.22 3.06 -13.62
CA VAL A 76 17.54 1.82 -13.26
C VAL A 76 16.67 1.40 -14.42
N THR A 77 16.87 0.18 -14.92
CA THR A 77 16.08 -0.43 -15.99
C THR A 77 15.22 -1.52 -15.38
N PRO A 78 13.93 -1.25 -15.09
CA PRO A 78 12.99 -2.26 -14.65
C PRO A 78 12.76 -3.32 -15.73
N LEU A 79 12.58 -4.58 -15.31
CA LEU A 79 12.21 -5.69 -16.17
C LEU A 79 10.74 -6.01 -15.96
N ASN A 80 10.03 -6.28 -17.06
CA ASN A 80 8.64 -6.74 -17.05
C ASN A 80 7.66 -5.79 -16.34
N LEU A 81 7.73 -4.49 -16.63
CA LEU A 81 6.70 -3.55 -16.17
C LEU A 81 5.32 -3.99 -16.69
N GLN A 82 4.32 -3.94 -15.81
CA GLN A 82 2.95 -4.30 -16.11
C GLN A 82 2.18 -3.06 -16.57
N ALA A 83 1.24 -3.24 -17.50
CA ALA A 83 0.43 -2.16 -18.06
C ALA A 83 -0.59 -1.62 -17.03
N GLY A 84 -0.79 -0.30 -17.04
CA GLY A 84 -1.75 0.37 -16.16
C GLY A 84 -1.44 0.26 -14.66
N MET A 85 -0.17 0.05 -14.30
CA MET A 85 0.28 -0.18 -12.93
C MET A 85 1.03 1.03 -12.38
N LYS A 86 0.74 1.39 -11.13
CA LYS A 86 1.50 2.41 -10.39
C LYS A 86 2.73 1.78 -9.75
N TYR A 87 3.89 2.31 -10.10
CA TYR A 87 5.16 2.00 -9.48
C TYR A 87 5.59 3.13 -8.56
N THR A 88 6.03 2.80 -7.35
CA THR A 88 6.60 3.75 -6.39
C THR A 88 8.02 3.32 -6.07
N TYR A 89 8.97 4.23 -6.18
CA TYR A 89 10.37 3.96 -5.82
C TYR A 89 10.88 4.94 -4.78
N ILE A 90 11.83 4.45 -3.99
CA ILE A 90 12.44 5.16 -2.86
C ILE A 90 13.95 5.20 -3.08
N ILE A 91 14.49 6.40 -2.99
CA ILE A 91 15.92 6.68 -2.95
C ILE A 91 16.32 6.91 -1.50
N LYS A 92 17.18 6.03 -0.98
CA LYS A 92 17.67 6.07 0.40
C LYS A 92 19.14 6.45 0.40
N TYR A 93 19.52 7.36 1.29
CA TYR A 93 20.90 7.71 1.54
C TYR A 93 21.52 6.77 2.58
N ALA A 94 22.79 6.43 2.41
CA ALA A 94 23.51 5.56 3.35
C ALA A 94 23.58 6.14 4.77
N VAL A 95 23.66 7.47 4.88
CA VAL A 95 23.59 8.19 6.15
C VAL A 95 22.13 8.24 6.61
N ARG A 96 21.80 7.48 7.66
CA ARG A 96 20.42 7.33 8.18
C ARG A 96 19.73 8.64 8.59
N ALA A 97 20.49 9.70 8.88
CA ALA A 97 19.93 11.01 9.23
C ALA A 97 19.35 11.75 8.02
N ASN A 98 19.73 11.37 6.79
CA ASN A 98 19.26 12.02 5.58
C ASN A 98 17.90 11.46 5.15
N PRO A 99 16.91 12.32 4.85
CA PRO A 99 15.58 11.87 4.48
C PRO A 99 15.60 11.14 3.15
N SER A 100 14.88 10.02 3.08
CA SER A 100 14.66 9.32 1.81
C SER A 100 13.76 10.13 0.89
N ARG A 101 13.93 9.96 -0.42
CA ARG A 101 13.07 10.57 -1.44
C ARG A 101 12.20 9.50 -2.06
N THR A 102 10.93 9.81 -2.27
CA THR A 102 9.95 8.88 -2.85
C THR A 102 9.35 9.50 -4.08
N TYR A 103 9.23 8.70 -5.13
CA TYR A 103 8.66 9.09 -6.41
C TYR A 103 7.72 8.00 -6.89
N SER A 104 6.77 8.35 -7.75
CA SER A 104 5.92 7.35 -8.38
C SER A 104 5.63 7.67 -9.84
N PHE A 105 5.25 6.66 -10.62
CA PHE A 105 4.75 6.82 -11.98
C PHE A 105 3.75 5.71 -12.30
N THR A 106 2.92 5.92 -13.31
CA THR A 106 1.92 4.95 -13.78
C THR A 106 2.18 4.60 -15.23
N THR A 107 2.28 3.31 -15.53
CA THR A 107 2.53 2.83 -16.87
C THR A 107 1.33 3.00 -17.81
N GLU A 108 1.59 3.03 -19.11
CA GLU A 108 0.57 3.02 -20.15
C GLU A 108 -0.28 1.75 -20.09
N GLY A 109 -1.53 1.87 -20.54
CA GLY A 109 -2.50 0.78 -20.57
C GLY A 109 -3.76 1.07 -19.75
N PRO A 110 -4.77 0.19 -19.84
CA PRO A 110 -5.96 0.32 -19.00
C PRO A 110 -5.54 0.23 -17.54
N LEU A 111 -5.94 1.21 -16.72
CA LEU A 111 -5.66 1.20 -15.27
C LEU A 111 -6.07 -0.16 -14.71
N GLN A 112 -5.10 -0.92 -14.23
CA GLN A 112 -5.35 -2.21 -13.64
C GLN A 112 -5.67 -1.95 -12.17
N GLU A 113 -6.93 -2.12 -11.78
CA GLU A 113 -7.28 -2.24 -10.36
C GLU A 113 -6.62 -3.52 -9.85
N PHE A 114 -5.48 -3.37 -9.19
CA PHE A 114 -4.94 -4.46 -8.41
C PHE A 114 -5.86 -4.61 -7.20
N PRO A 115 -6.45 -5.79 -6.94
CA PRO A 115 -6.93 -6.05 -5.60
C PRO A 115 -5.72 -5.85 -4.69
N ASP A 116 -5.85 -4.92 -3.73
CA ASP A 116 -4.93 -4.83 -2.58
C ASP A 116 -4.66 -6.26 -2.09
N THR A 117 -3.41 -6.58 -1.70
CA THR A 117 -2.79 -7.89 -1.37
C THR A 117 -3.63 -8.82 -0.49
N ARG A 118 -4.81 -9.15 -0.97
CA ARG A 118 -5.85 -9.91 -0.32
C ARG A 118 -5.80 -11.23 -1.04
N ASP A 119 -4.90 -12.10 -0.58
CA ASP A 119 -4.87 -13.51 -0.98
C ASP A 119 -6.30 -14.04 -0.85
N GLU A 120 -6.95 -14.27 -2.01
CA GLU A 120 -8.35 -14.65 -2.07
C GLU A 120 -8.57 -16.00 -1.37
N GLU A 121 -7.58 -16.88 -1.38
CA GLU A 121 -7.65 -18.12 -0.63
C GLU A 121 -7.53 -17.89 0.87
N ALA A 122 -6.67 -16.95 1.31
CA ALA A 122 -6.60 -16.58 2.72
C ALA A 122 -7.91 -15.97 3.22
N VAL A 123 -8.52 -15.07 2.43
CA VAL A 123 -9.84 -14.51 2.75
C VAL A 123 -10.91 -15.57 2.77
N LYS A 124 -10.88 -16.51 1.82
CA LYS A 124 -11.83 -17.62 1.80
C LYS A 124 -11.66 -18.49 3.05
N ARG A 125 -10.43 -18.85 3.42
CA ARG A 125 -10.12 -19.62 4.64
C ARG A 125 -10.56 -18.89 5.89
N GLU A 126 -10.33 -17.58 5.97
CA GLU A 126 -10.75 -16.74 7.09
C GLU A 126 -12.28 -16.65 7.19
N ASN A 127 -12.96 -16.42 6.07
CA ASN A 127 -14.42 -16.39 6.02
C ASN A 127 -15.01 -17.75 6.41
N GLU A 128 -14.47 -18.86 5.91
CA GLU A 128 -14.88 -20.22 6.29
C GLU A 128 -14.65 -20.48 7.78
N PHE A 129 -13.51 -20.03 8.33
CA PHE A 129 -13.20 -20.15 9.75
C PHE A 129 -14.14 -19.32 10.63
N GLN A 130 -14.40 -18.06 10.27
CA GLN A 130 -15.33 -17.19 10.98
C GLN A 130 -16.76 -17.73 10.89
N LEU A 131 -17.21 -18.13 9.69
CA LEU A 131 -18.53 -18.73 9.51
C LEU A 131 -18.72 -20.00 10.36
N ALA A 132 -17.66 -20.78 10.59
CA ALA A 132 -17.71 -21.99 11.42
C ALA A 132 -17.64 -21.72 12.92
N ASN A 133 -16.79 -20.79 13.37
CA ASN A 133 -16.43 -20.62 14.79
C ASN A 133 -16.96 -19.33 15.43
N HIS A 134 -17.16 -18.28 14.64
CA HIS A 134 -17.58 -16.94 15.06
C HIS A 134 -18.60 -16.35 14.07
N PRO A 135 -19.80 -16.95 13.95
CA PRO A 135 -20.80 -16.51 12.98
C PRO A 135 -21.30 -15.07 13.24
N ASP A 136 -21.16 -14.56 14.46
CA ASP A 136 -21.42 -13.17 14.83
C ASP A 136 -20.38 -12.22 14.22
N VAL A 137 -19.08 -12.53 14.34
CA VAL A 137 -18.01 -11.75 13.68
C VAL A 137 -18.17 -11.80 12.16
N PHE A 138 -18.47 -12.99 11.62
CA PHE A 138 -18.70 -13.16 10.19
C PHE A 138 -19.84 -12.27 9.68
N LEU A 139 -21.01 -12.31 10.34
CA LEU A 139 -22.14 -11.50 9.92
C LEU A 139 -21.85 -10.01 10.11
N ALA A 140 -21.19 -9.61 11.21
CA ALA A 140 -20.80 -8.22 11.45
C ALA A 140 -19.94 -7.65 10.33
N ASN A 141 -18.99 -8.43 9.80
CA ASN A 141 -18.16 -8.05 8.64
C ASN A 141 -18.95 -7.86 7.33
N GLN A 142 -20.19 -8.39 7.25
CA GLN A 142 -21.12 -8.18 6.14
C GLN A 142 -22.12 -7.04 6.41
N THR A 143 -22.00 -6.37 7.56
CA THR A 143 -22.84 -5.23 7.95
C THR A 143 -22.02 -3.93 8.05
N PRO A 144 -22.61 -2.76 7.77
CA PRO A 144 -24.01 -2.53 7.45
C PRO A 144 -24.40 -3.03 6.05
N TYR A 145 -25.61 -3.54 5.91
CA TYR A 145 -26.19 -3.93 4.62
C TYR A 145 -27.60 -3.38 4.49
N SER A 146 -27.93 -2.77 3.36
CA SER A 146 -29.25 -2.22 3.08
C SER A 146 -29.77 -2.71 1.74
N SER A 147 -30.97 -3.29 1.75
CA SER A 147 -31.76 -3.65 0.58
C SER A 147 -33.06 -2.83 0.54
N PRO A 148 -33.88 -2.97 -0.52
CA PRO A 148 -35.22 -2.38 -0.54
C PRO A 148 -36.17 -2.93 0.54
N SER A 149 -35.92 -4.14 1.06
CA SER A 149 -36.84 -4.82 1.99
C SER A 149 -36.40 -4.83 3.44
N PHE A 150 -35.09 -4.68 3.71
CA PHE A 150 -34.56 -4.57 5.06
C PHE A 150 -33.23 -3.81 5.08
N GLU A 151 -32.81 -3.44 6.28
CA GLU A 151 -31.46 -2.97 6.57
C GLU A 151 -30.96 -3.64 7.84
N VAL A 152 -29.68 -3.96 7.90
CA VAL A 152 -29.06 -4.60 9.06
C VAL A 152 -27.80 -3.86 9.46
N THR A 153 -27.67 -3.62 10.75
CA THR A 153 -26.49 -3.04 11.39
C THR A 153 -26.02 -3.94 12.53
N ALA A 154 -24.74 -3.86 12.89
CA ALA A 154 -24.18 -4.59 14.03
C ALA A 154 -23.52 -3.63 15.01
N GLU A 155 -23.59 -3.96 16.30
CA GLU A 155 -22.91 -3.27 17.39
C GLU A 155 -22.25 -4.31 18.30
N PHE A 156 -21.00 -4.09 18.70
CA PHE A 156 -20.32 -4.97 19.64
C PHE A 156 -20.66 -4.55 21.07
N ASP A 157 -21.20 -5.46 21.87
CA ASP A 157 -21.52 -5.22 23.27
C ASP A 157 -20.53 -5.96 24.18
N ASP A 158 -19.62 -5.19 24.78
CA ASP A 158 -18.59 -5.70 25.71
C ASP A 158 -19.10 -5.83 27.16
N THR A 159 -20.33 -5.42 27.43
CA THR A 159 -20.94 -5.44 28.77
C THR A 159 -21.64 -6.76 29.09
N LEU A 160 -21.89 -7.60 28.07
CA LEU A 160 -22.50 -8.91 28.22
C LEU A 160 -21.56 -9.92 28.88
N SER A 161 -22.12 -10.87 29.63
CA SER A 161 -21.36 -11.97 30.24
C SER A 161 -20.57 -12.81 29.23
N ASN A 162 -20.99 -12.79 27.96
CA ASN A 162 -20.23 -13.28 26.80
C ASN A 162 -20.25 -12.16 25.75
N PRO A 163 -19.19 -11.37 25.58
CA PRO A 163 -19.14 -10.28 24.59
C PRO A 163 -19.34 -10.77 23.16
N HIS A 164 -20.28 -10.18 22.42
CA HIS A 164 -20.58 -10.56 21.03
C HIS A 164 -21.26 -9.41 20.29
N PHE A 165 -21.39 -9.55 18.97
CA PHE A 165 -22.14 -8.59 18.14
C PHE A 165 -23.66 -8.79 18.28
N ILE A 166 -24.37 -7.68 18.48
CA ILE A 166 -25.83 -7.59 18.42
C ILE A 166 -26.21 -6.97 17.09
N PHE A 167 -27.16 -7.60 16.40
CA PHE A 167 -27.66 -7.16 15.09
C PHE A 167 -29.02 -6.50 15.26
N THR A 168 -29.22 -5.36 14.59
CA THR A 168 -30.54 -4.75 14.45
C THR A 168 -30.95 -4.82 12.98
N VAL A 169 -32.06 -5.50 12.71
CA VAL A 169 -32.66 -5.66 11.37
C VAL A 169 -33.89 -4.77 11.27
N PHE A 170 -33.78 -3.66 10.54
CA PHE A 170 -34.87 -2.74 10.24
C PHE A 170 -35.66 -3.26 9.03
N LEU A 171 -36.91 -3.66 9.23
CA LEU A 171 -37.80 -4.20 8.22
C LEU A 171 -38.50 -3.07 7.46
N LYS A 172 -38.16 -2.90 6.18
CA LYS A 172 -38.76 -1.90 5.28
C LYS A 172 -40.06 -2.41 4.63
N THR A 173 -40.22 -3.73 4.55
CA THR A 173 -41.42 -4.38 3.98
C THR A 173 -41.88 -5.57 4.81
N LYS A 174 -43.11 -6.06 4.53
CA LYS A 174 -43.66 -7.28 5.13
C LYS A 174 -42.84 -8.54 4.83
N MET A 175 -42.09 -8.54 3.73
CA MET A 175 -41.19 -9.63 3.33
C MET A 175 -39.78 -9.49 3.90
N GLY A 176 -39.45 -8.36 4.54
CA GLY A 176 -38.09 -8.03 4.95
C GLY A 176 -37.41 -9.09 5.81
N ARG A 177 -38.16 -9.80 6.67
CA ARG A 177 -37.59 -10.88 7.49
C ARG A 177 -37.24 -12.12 6.67
N ALA A 178 -38.11 -12.50 5.72
CA ALA A 178 -37.84 -13.62 4.83
C ALA A 178 -36.69 -13.29 3.87
N ASP A 179 -36.64 -12.04 3.39
CA ASP A 179 -35.56 -11.55 2.53
C ASP A 179 -34.23 -11.47 3.27
N PHE A 180 -34.23 -11.04 4.54
CA PHE A 180 -33.06 -11.06 5.42
C PHE A 180 -32.54 -12.49 5.60
N ASN A 181 -33.42 -13.45 5.93
CA ASN A 181 -33.01 -14.85 6.08
C ASN A 181 -32.44 -15.41 4.78
N THR A 182 -33.09 -15.11 3.65
CA THR A 182 -32.61 -15.53 2.32
C THR A 182 -31.23 -14.95 2.01
N TRP A 183 -31.01 -13.68 2.35
CA TRP A 183 -29.70 -13.04 2.22
C TRP A 183 -28.66 -13.69 3.14
N ALA A 184 -28.96 -13.89 4.42
CA ALA A 184 -28.05 -14.54 5.37
C ALA A 184 -27.67 -15.96 4.91
N PHE A 185 -28.64 -16.73 4.38
CA PHE A 185 -28.40 -18.07 3.84
C PHE A 185 -27.54 -18.04 2.57
N SER A 186 -27.67 -17.00 1.74
CA SER A 186 -26.81 -16.82 0.57
C SER A 186 -25.33 -16.58 0.93
N LEU A 187 -25.06 -16.08 2.14
CA LEU A 187 -23.71 -15.93 2.69
C LEU A 187 -23.15 -17.22 3.30
N GLY A 188 -23.95 -18.31 3.34
CA GLY A 188 -23.57 -19.60 3.91
C GLY A 188 -23.92 -19.78 5.39
N LEU A 189 -24.62 -18.83 6.01
CA LEU A 189 -25.17 -19.04 7.36
C LEU A 189 -26.29 -20.08 7.31
N THR A 190 -26.30 -21.00 8.27
CA THR A 190 -27.40 -21.96 8.43
C THR A 190 -28.45 -21.38 9.37
N GLU A 191 -29.67 -21.93 9.33
CA GLU A 191 -30.73 -21.54 10.27
C GLU A 191 -30.31 -21.75 11.74
N GLU A 192 -29.61 -22.85 12.03
CA GLU A 192 -29.06 -23.11 13.37
C GLU A 192 -28.12 -22.01 13.85
N LYS A 193 -27.17 -21.58 12.99
CA LYS A 193 -26.22 -20.51 13.32
C LYS A 193 -26.93 -19.16 13.47
N LEU A 194 -27.89 -18.87 12.60
CA LEU A 194 -28.66 -17.62 12.67
C LEU A 194 -29.45 -17.52 13.98
N ASN A 195 -29.98 -18.64 14.47
CA ASN A 195 -30.68 -18.71 15.76
C ASN A 195 -29.78 -18.58 16.99
N GLN A 196 -28.46 -18.71 16.83
CA GLN A 196 -27.47 -18.49 17.89
C GLN A 196 -27.04 -17.01 17.99
N LEU A 197 -27.39 -16.18 16.99
CA LEU A 197 -27.04 -14.77 16.96
C LEU A 197 -28.09 -13.92 17.72
N SER A 198 -27.61 -12.83 18.31
CA SER A 198 -28.46 -11.82 18.94
C SER A 198 -29.00 -10.86 17.88
N ILE A 199 -30.20 -11.15 17.37
CA ILE A 199 -30.84 -10.37 16.31
C ILE A 199 -32.14 -9.73 16.83
N ASP A 200 -32.19 -8.40 16.82
CA ASP A 200 -33.37 -7.59 17.09
C ASP A 200 -34.03 -7.16 15.77
N TYR A 201 -35.34 -7.40 15.62
CA TYR A 201 -36.09 -7.01 14.42
C TYR A 201 -36.96 -5.79 14.73
N ARG A 202 -36.80 -4.73 13.94
CA ARG A 202 -37.49 -3.44 14.10
C ARG A 202 -38.33 -3.06 12.91
#